data_AF-A0A354FCU8-F1
#
_entry.id   AF-A0A354FCU8-F1
#
_cell.length_a   1.000
_cell.length_b   1.000
_cell.length_c   1.000
_cell.angle_alpha   90.00
_cell.angle_beta   90.00
_cell.angle_gamma   90.00
#
_symmetry.space_group_name_H-M   'P 1'
#
loop_
_entity.id
_entity.type
_entity.pdbx_description
1 polymer ?
#
loop_
_entity_poly.entity_id
_entity_poly.type
_entity_poly.pdbx_seq_one_letter_code
_entity_poly.pdbx_strand_id
1 'polypeptide(L)' 'VTITYIPRDMLVELKSLKYYLNSFRNVGILQEHVVNRVKEDLVKLLNPVTLTVKADFRPRGGIGTCVQ' A
#
# COMPACT_ATOMS: atom_id res chain seq x y z
N VAL A 1 4.23 1.16 5.96
CA VAL A 1 2.93 0.94 5.29
C VAL A 1 2.15 -0.04 6.15
N THR A 2 0.90 0.28 6.45
CA THR A 2 -0.04 -0.52 7.23
C THR A 2 -1.26 -0.77 6.35
N ILE A 3 -1.60 -2.03 6.12
CA ILE A 3 -2.74 -2.44 5.31
C ILE A 3 -3.73 -3.14 6.23
N THR A 4 -4.95 -2.62 6.30
CA THR A 4 -6.04 -3.18 7.10
C THR A 4 -7.20 -3.48 6.16
N TYR A 5 -7.70 -4.71 6.17
CA TYR A 5 -8.80 -5.10 5.28
C TYR A 5 -9.68 -6.18 5.89
N ILE A 6 -10.95 -6.20 5.46
CA ILE A 6 -11.89 -7.30 5.70
C ILE A 6 -11.97 -8.11 4.40
N PRO A 7 -11.39 -9.33 4.36
CA PRO A 7 -11.43 -10.19 3.17
C PRO A 7 -12.86 -10.66 2.89
N ARG A 8 -13.14 -10.99 1.63
CA ARG A 8 -14.32 -11.75 1.25
C ARG A 8 -13.98 -13.24 1.19
N ASP A 9 -13.31 -13.65 0.12
CA ASP A 9 -13.00 -15.06 -0.16
C ASP A 9 -11.50 -15.37 -0.19
N MET A 10 -10.65 -14.34 -0.27
CA MET A 10 -9.20 -14.48 -0.46
C MET A 10 -8.39 -13.67 0.55
N LEU A 11 -7.26 -14.24 0.97
CA LEU A 11 -6.25 -13.58 1.79
C LEU A 11 -5.00 -13.34 0.96
N VAL A 12 -4.34 -12.20 1.18
CA VAL A 12 -3.07 -11.90 0.53
C VAL A 12 -1.93 -12.70 1.18
N GLU A 13 -1.09 -13.31 0.34
CA GLU A 13 0.11 -14.01 0.80
C GLU A 13 1.22 -13.01 1.17
N LEU A 14 1.81 -13.18 2.35
CA LEU A 14 2.69 -12.20 2.98
C LEU A 14 4.02 -11.99 2.23
N LYS A 15 4.64 -13.06 1.71
CA LYS A 15 5.90 -12.99 0.97
C LYS A 15 5.71 -12.24 -0.35
N SER A 16 4.64 -12.52 -1.07
CA SER A 16 4.27 -11.86 -2.32
C SER A 16 3.97 -10.39 -2.09
N LEU A 17 3.23 -10.06 -1.02
CA LEU A 17 2.98 -8.67 -0.63
C LEU A 17 4.29 -7.92 -0.33
N LYS A 18 5.23 -8.55 0.38
CA LYS A 18 6.56 -7.97 0.64
C LYS A 18 7.33 -7.68 -0.65
N TYR A 19 7.35 -8.62 -1.61
CA TYR A 19 8.03 -8.40 -2.89
C TYR A 19 7.35 -7.31 -3.71
N TYR A 20 6.01 -7.29 -3.74
CA TYR A 20 5.24 -6.25 -4.38
C TYR A 20 5.57 -4.86 -3.82
N LEU A 21 5.56 -4.68 -2.50
CA LEU A 21 5.92 -3.39 -1.88
C LEU A 21 7.38 -2.99 -2.16
N ASN A 22 8.31 -3.95 -2.16
CA ASN A 22 9.72 -3.69 -2.47
C ASN A 22 9.94 -3.28 -3.94
N SER A 23 9.07 -3.68 -4.86
CA SER A 23 9.19 -3.33 -6.29
C SER A 23 9.14 -1.81 -6.53
N PHE A 24 8.47 -1.06 -5.64
CA PHE A 24 8.38 0.41 -5.71
C PHE A 24 9.65 1.14 -5.27
N ARG A 25 10.65 0.45 -4.70
CA ARG A 25 11.88 1.08 -4.17
C ARG A 25 12.66 1.88 -5.21
N ASN A 26 12.69 1.40 -6.44
CA ASN A 26 13.46 2.00 -7.54
C ASN A 26 12.57 2.75 -8.53
N VAL A 27 11.30 3.00 -8.17
CA VAL A 27 10.34 3.70 -9.03
C VAL A 27 10.31 5.16 -8.60
N GLY A 28 10.55 6.07 -9.54
CA GLY A 28 10.43 7.52 -9.34
C GLY A 28 8.97 7.96 -9.30
N ILE A 29 8.26 7.58 -8.24
CA ILE A 29 6.82 7.84 -8.06
C ILE A 29 6.59 8.65 -6.78
N LEU A 30 5.64 9.58 -6.84
CA LEU A 30 5.22 10.36 -5.68
C LEU A 30 4.61 9.46 -4.60
N GLN A 31 4.80 9.85 -3.33
CA GLN A 31 4.38 9.08 -2.16
C GLN A 31 2.88 8.77 -2.16
N GLU A 32 2.05 9.76 -2.51
CA GLU A 32 0.60 9.62 -2.61
C GLU A 32 0.17 8.63 -3.70
N HIS A 33 0.85 8.67 -4.85
CA HIS A 33 0.55 7.80 -5.97
C HIS A 33 0.89 6.34 -5.67
N VAL A 34 1.95 6.06 -4.89
CA VAL A 34 2.25 4.71 -4.41
C VAL A 34 1.11 4.16 -3.57
N VAL A 35 0.59 4.94 -2.63
CA VAL A 35 -0.48 4.49 -1.73
C VAL A 35 -1.75 4.17 -2.50
N ASN A 36 -2.16 5.08 -3.39
CA ASN A 36 -3.32 4.85 -4.25
C ASN A 36 -3.14 3.63 -5.15
N ARG A 37 -1.95 3.44 -5.73
CA ARG A 37 -1.68 2.27 -6.58
C ARG A 37 -1.72 0.95 -5.80
N VAL A 38 -1.11 0.91 -4.63
CA VAL A 38 -1.17 -0.27 -3.73
C VAL A 38 -2.61 -0.59 -3.37
N LYS A 39 -3.42 0.43 -3.04
CA LYS A 39 -4.84 0.26 -2.75
C LYS A 39 -5.59 -0.31 -3.94
N GLU A 40 -5.47 0.28 -5.12
CA GLU A 40 -6.17 -0.18 -6.33
C GLU A 40 -5.81 -1.62 -6.71
N ASP A 41 -4.54 -1.98 -6.66
CA ASP A 41 -4.07 -3.32 -7.00
C ASP A 41 -4.61 -4.36 -5.99
N LEU A 42 -4.63 -4.04 -4.70
CA LEU A 42 -5.21 -4.91 -3.67
C LEU A 42 -6.74 -5.04 -3.77
N VAL A 43 -7.45 -3.96 -4.12
CA VAL A 43 -8.91 -4.04 -4.39
C VAL A 43 -9.18 -5.00 -5.54
N LYS A 44 -8.45 -4.86 -6.65
CA LYS A 44 -8.60 -5.72 -7.83
C LYS A 44 -8.27 -7.18 -7.52
N LEU A 45 -7.23 -7.43 -6.72
CA LEU A 45 -6.78 -8.77 -6.38
C LEU A 45 -7.72 -9.48 -5.39
N LEU A 46 -8.18 -8.78 -4.35
CA LEU A 46 -8.85 -9.41 -3.19
C LEU A 46 -10.36 -9.21 -3.17
N ASN A 47 -10.89 -8.23 -3.91
CA ASN A 47 -12.29 -7.79 -3.84
C ASN A 47 -12.83 -7.69 -2.38
N PRO A 48 -12.13 -6.95 -1.49
CA PRO A 48 -12.44 -6.95 -0.06
C PRO A 48 -13.73 -6.17 0.24
N VAL A 49 -14.33 -6.41 1.40
CA VAL A 49 -15.49 -5.62 1.86
C VAL A 49 -15.04 -4.21 2.26
N THR A 50 -13.90 -4.11 2.95
CA THR A 50 -13.24 -2.84 3.28
C THR A 50 -11.73 -3.00 3.14
N LEU A 51 -11.04 -1.93 2.73
CA LEU A 51 -9.58 -1.88 2.62
C LEU A 51 -9.10 -0.45 2.90
N THR A 52 -8.15 -0.33 3.83
CA THR A 52 -7.45 0.91 4.17
C THR A 52 -5.95 0.68 4.05
N VAL A 53 -5.25 1.59 3.37
CA VAL A 53 -3.80 1.54 3.18
C VAL A 53 -3.19 2.83 3.71
N LYS A 54 -2.52 2.75 4.86
CA LYS A 54 -1.81 3.90 5.46
C LYS A 54 -0.31 3.80 5.18
N ALA A 55 0.31 4.87 4.72
CA ALA A 55 1.76 4.97 4.63
C ALA A 55 2.25 6.19 5.40
N ASP A 56 3.14 5.91 6.36
CA ASP A 56 3.92 6.92 7.07
C ASP A 56 5.28 7.00 6.38
N PHE A 57 5.56 8.13 5.76
CA PHE A 57 6.83 8.38 5.06
C PHE A 57 7.76 9.18 5.96
N ARG A 58 9.03 8.75 6.00
CA ARG A 58 10.06 9.46 6.74
C ARG A 58 10.16 10.91 6.27
N PRO A 59 10.28 11.88 7.20
CA PRO A 59 10.39 13.28 6.83
C PRO A 59 11.52 13.55 5.84
N ARG A 60 11.24 14.37 4.84
CA ARG A 60 12.26 14.93 3.94
C ARG A 60 12.25 16.44 4.11
N GLY A 61 13.42 17.02 4.42
CA GLY A 61 13.52 18.47 4.67
C GLY A 61 12.74 18.95 5.90
N GLY A 62 12.54 18.08 6.91
CA GLY A 62 11.79 18.41 8.13
C GLY A 62 10.27 18.23 8.02
N ILE A 63 9.74 17.92 6.84
CA ILE A 63 8.31 17.71 6.62
C ILE A 63 8.03 16.21 6.47
N GLY A 64 7.22 15.67 7.39
CA GLY A 64 6.67 14.31 7.30
C GLY A 64 5.39 14.28 6.48
N THR A 65 5.15 13.16 5.80
CA THR A 65 3.93 12.97 5.00
C THR A 65 3.27 11.66 5.41
N CYS A 66 2.00 11.75 5.78
CA CYS A 66 1.16 10.60 6.11
C CYS A 66 0.00 10.56 5.11
N VAL A 67 -0.16 9.44 4.41
CA VAL A 67 -1.18 9.24 3.36
C VAL A 67 -2.03 8.02 3.72
N GLN A 68 -3.33 8.07 3.45
CA GLN A 68 -4.34 7.05 3.81
C GLN A 68 -5.33 6.76 2.68
#